data_AF-A0A7W7W570-F1
#
_entry.id   AF-A0A7W7W570-F1
#
_cell.length_a   1.000
_cell.length_b   1.000
_cell.length_c   1.000
_cell.angle_alpha   90.00
_cell.angle_beta   90.00
_cell.angle_gamma   90.00
#
_symmetry.space_group_name_H-M   'P 1'
#
loop_
_entity.id
_entity.type
_entity.pdbx_description
1 polymer ?
#
loop_
_entity_poly.entity_id
_entity_poly.type
_entity_poly.pdbx_seq_one_letter_code
_entity_poly.pdbx_strand_id
1 'polypeptide(L)' 'MRLVVDGVMVVPDPARRLPGRGAYLHPNHRCWEQAERRKVWKRAFRSAEGFDTSQVAAHIAAPHVGVGGGSR' A
#
# COMPACT_ATOMS: atom_id res chain seq x y z
N MET A 1 0.70 -3.32 -6.87
CA MET A 1 -0.42 -2.91 -5.99
C MET A 1 -0.33 -1.41 -5.74
N ARG A 2 -1.46 -0.70 -5.86
CA ARG A 2 -1.54 0.73 -5.51
C ARG A 2 -1.92 0.83 -4.03
N LEU A 3 -1.30 1.77 -3.33
CA LEU A 3 -1.53 2.11 -1.94
C LEU A 3 -1.98 3.56 -1.90
N VAL A 4 -3.07 3.88 -1.22
CA VAL A 4 -3.62 5.23 -1.14
C VAL A 4 -3.58 5.69 0.30
N VAL A 5 -3.26 6.97 0.50
CA VAL A 5 -3.38 7.60 1.82
C VAL A 5 -4.77 8.15 2.00
N ASP A 6 -5.40 7.76 3.10
CA ASP A 6 -6.61 8.33 3.64
C ASP A 6 -6.30 8.90 5.04
N GLY A 7 -6.12 10.21 5.11
CA GLY A 7 -5.62 10.89 6.32
C GLY A 7 -4.22 10.41 6.72
N VAL A 8 -4.15 9.65 7.81
CA VAL A 8 -2.91 9.04 8.34
C VAL A 8 -2.81 7.54 8.03
N MET A 9 -3.83 6.95 7.42
CA MET A 9 -3.86 5.52 7.10
C MET A 9 -3.43 5.26 5.66
N VAL A 10 -2.65 4.20 5.46
CA VAL A 10 -2.29 3.69 4.13
C VAL A 10 -3.13 2.47 3.85
N VAL A 11 -3.96 2.55 2.81
CA VAL A 11 -4.92 1.52 2.45
C VAL A 11 -4.49 0.88 1.12
N PRO A 12 -4.49 -0.46 1.01
CA PRO A 12 -4.27 -1.12 -0.27
C PRO A 12 -5.48 -0.92 -1.20
N ASP A 13 -5.23 -0.38 -2.39
CA ASP A 13 -6.21 -0.16 -3.46
C ASP A 13 -5.80 -0.93 -4.72
N PRO A 14 -5.87 -2.27 -4.71
CA PRO A 14 -5.58 -3.07 -5.89
C PRO A 14 -6.53 -2.76 -7.06
N ALA A 15 -7.76 -2.33 -6.77
CA ALA A 15 -8.80 -2.03 -7.75
C ALA A 15 -8.72 -0.62 -8.37
N ARG A 16 -7.79 0.24 -7.90
CA ARG A 16 -7.62 1.64 -8.34
C ARG A 16 -8.90 2.48 -8.21
N ARG A 17 -9.69 2.26 -7.17
CA ARG A 17 -11.00 2.90 -6.96
C ARG A 17 -10.96 4.08 -6.00
N LEU A 18 -9.89 4.23 -5.21
CA LEU A 18 -9.84 5.27 -4.18
C LEU A 18 -9.31 6.60 -4.75
N PRO A 19 -10.02 7.73 -4.52
CA PRO A 19 -9.51 9.05 -4.82
C PRO A 19 -8.37 9.39 -3.84
N GLY A 20 -7.33 10.07 -4.34
CA GLY A 20 -6.20 10.51 -3.50
C GLY A 20 -4.82 10.13 -4.02
N ARG A 21 -3.80 10.49 -3.24
CA ARG A 21 -2.38 10.30 -3.60
C ARG A 21 -2.01 8.84 -3.43
N GLY A 22 -1.61 8.21 -4.54
CA GLY A 22 -1.26 6.79 -4.58
C GLY A 22 0.25 6.55 -4.67
N ALA A 23 0.73 5.50 -4.00
CA ALA A 23 2.05 4.92 -4.18
C ALA A 23 1.93 3.50 -4.74
N TYR A 24 2.93 3.04 -5.49
CA TYR A 24 2.93 1.68 -6.03
C TYR A 24 3.94 0.81 -5.28
N LEU A 25 3.51 -0.36 -4.85
CA LEU A 25 4.34 -1.40 -4.25
C LEU A 25 4.01 -2.76 -4.88
N HIS A 26 5.00 -3.64 -5.02
CA HIS A 26 4.73 -5.03 -5.37
C HIS A 26 4.01 -5.74 -4.21
N PRO A 27 3.02 -6.61 -4.48
CA PRO A 27 2.34 -7.41 -3.45
C PRO A 27 3.24 -8.58 -3.01
N ASN A 28 4.42 -8.27 -2.48
CA ASN A 28 5.41 -9.23 -2.01
C ASN A 28 5.87 -8.81 -0.62
N HIS A 29 5.92 -9.77 0.31
CA HIS A 29 6.37 -9.56 1.68
C HIS A 29 7.77 -8.92 1.75
N ARG A 30 8.71 -9.31 0.88
CA ARG A 30 10.06 -8.73 0.84
C ARG A 30 10.05 -7.25 0.46
N CYS A 31 9.17 -6.86 -0.47
CA CYS A 31 9.01 -5.46 -0.87
C CYS A 31 8.38 -4.65 0.27
N TRP A 32 7.43 -5.24 0.98
CA TRP A 32 6.80 -4.64 2.16
C TRP A 32 7.82 -4.36 3.27
N GLU A 33 8.55 -5.38 3.72
CA GLU A 33 9.58 -5.26 4.76
C GLU A 33 10.61 -4.17 4.42
N GLN A 34 11.03 -4.11 3.15
CA GLN A 34 12.01 -3.13 2.71
C GLN A 34 11.43 -1.70 2.71
N ALA A 35 10.16 -1.54 2.30
CA ALA A 35 9.46 -0.26 2.31
C ALA A 35 9.25 0.25 3.75
N GLU A 36 8.86 -0.64 4.66
CA GLU A 36 8.66 -0.36 6.07
C GLU A 36 9.98 0.04 6.76
N ARG A 37 11.03 -0.76 6.57
CA ARG A 37 12.38 -0.47 7.11
C ARG A 37 12.93 0.87 6.63
N ARG A 38 12.69 1.21 5.36
CA ARG A 38 13.15 2.47 4.75
C ARG A 38 12.20 3.66 5.00
N LYS A 39 11.07 3.44 5.68
CA LYS A 39 10.02 4.44 5.92
C LYS A 39 9.64 5.21 4.64
N VAL A 40 9.55 4.49 3.51
CA VAL A 40 9.33 5.12 2.20
C VAL A 40 7.99 5.83 2.09
N TRP A 41 7.03 5.50 2.97
CA TRP A 41 5.70 6.12 3.06
C TRP A 41 5.79 7.63 3.29
N LYS A 42 6.69 8.07 4.17
CA LYS A 42 6.93 9.51 4.42
C LYS A 42 7.37 10.22 3.15
N ARG A 43 8.25 9.59 2.37
CA ARG A 43 8.73 10.14 1.09
C ARG A 43 7.67 10.06 -0.02
N ALA A 44 6.95 8.94 -0.10
CA ALA A 44 5.97 8.68 -1.15
C ALA A 44 4.75 9.61 -1.02
N PHE A 45 4.27 9.81 0.21
CA PHE A 45 3.10 10.63 0.51
C PHE A 45 3.45 12.06 0.95
N ARG A 46 4.75 12.35 1.14
CA ARG A 46 5.28 13.67 1.54
C ARG A 46 4.64 14.22 2.82
N SER A 47 4.43 13.36 3.81
CA SER A 47 3.90 13.76 5.12
C SER A 47 4.86 13.41 6.25
N ALA A 48 4.93 14.28 7.26
CA ALA A 48 5.81 14.12 8.41
C ALA A 48 5.26 13.13 9.45
N GLU A 49 3.93 12.95 9.46
CA GLU A 49 3.22 12.07 10.37
C GLU A 49 3.56 10.59 10.19
N GLY A 50 3.32 9.82 11.24
CA GLY A 50 3.37 8.36 11.18
C GLY A 50 2.19 7.86 10.37
N PHE A 51 2.49 7.14 9.29
CA PHE A 51 1.46 6.46 8.52
C PHE A 51 1.14 5.12 9.17
N ASP A 52 -0.14 4.86 9.43
CA ASP A 52 -0.59 3.54 9.84
C ASP A 52 -0.68 2.65 8.60
N THR A 53 0.16 1.63 8.57
CA THR A 53 0.24 0.67 7.46
C THR A 53 -0.25 -0.72 7.81
N SER A 54 -0.92 -0.88 8.95
CA SER A 54 -1.42 -2.16 9.44
C SER A 54 -2.34 -2.84 8.43
N GLN A 55 -3.17 -2.07 7.72
CA GLN A 55 -4.05 -2.54 6.64
C GLN A 55 -3.26 -3.16 5.47
N VAL A 56 -2.14 -2.56 5.08
CA VAL A 56 -1.31 -3.09 4.00
C VAL A 56 -0.59 -4.35 4.43
N ALA A 57 -0.05 -4.37 5.65
CA ALA A 57 0.59 -5.55 6.22
C ALA A 57 -0.38 -6.73 6.28
N ALA A 58 -1.61 -6.51 6.75
CA ALA A 58 -2.66 -7.53 6.77
C ALA A 58 -3.01 -8.03 5.35
N HIS A 59 -3.09 -7.15 4.36
CA HIS A 59 -3.39 -7.53 2.98
C HIS A 59 -2.25 -8.32 2.31
N ILE A 60 -1.00 -8.03 2.65
CA ILE A 60 0.18 -8.74 2.12
C ILE A 60 0.39 -10.08 2.84
N ALA A 61 0.07 -10.15 4.13
CA ALA A 61 0.11 -11.36 4.93
C ALA A 61 -1.05 -12.32 4.59
N ALA A 62 -2.20 -11.78 4.18
CA ALA A 62 -3.30 -12.60 3.67
C ALA A 62 -2.85 -13.30 2.38
N PRO A 63 -3.01 -14.64 2.26
CA PRO A 63 -2.84 -15.31 0.99
C PRO A 63 -3.85 -14.69 0.02
N HIS A 64 -3.34 -14.02 -1.00
CA HIS A 64 -4.17 -13.38 -2.02
C HIS A 64 -4.99 -14.48 -2.71
N VAL A 65 -6.25 -14.64 -2.31
CA VAL A 65 -7.28 -15.19 -3.21
C VAL A 65 -7.29 -14.21 -4.38
N GLY A 66 -6.62 -14.60 -5.46
CA GLY A 66 -6.51 -13.84 -6.68
C GLY A 66 -7.89 -13.68 -7.29
N VAL A 67 -8.61 -12.64 -6.91
CA VAL A 67 -9.71 -12.13 -7.72
C VAL A 67 -9.05 -11.42 -8.89
N GLY A 68 -8.95 -12.14 -10.00
CA GLY A 68 -8.48 -11.63 -11.27
C GLY A 68 -9.22 -10.34 -11.65
N GLY A 69 -8.45 -9.34 -12.03
CA GLY A 69 -8.94 -8.11 -12.63
C GLY A 69 -7.96 -7.71 -13.71
N GLY A 70 -8.12 -8.30 -14.89
CA GLY A 70 -7.39 -7.91 -16.08
C GLY A 70 -7.69 -6.46 -16.48
N SER A 71 -6.78 -5.91 -17.28
CA SER A 71 -6.87 -4.73 -18.17
C SER A 71 -5.52 -4.00 -18.09
N ARG A 72 -4.76 -3.78 -19.16
CA ARG A 72 -4.93 -3.94 -20.60
C ARG A 72 -3.52 -3.92 -21.19
#